data_AF-A0A534IZ77-F1
#
_entry.id   AF-A0A534IZ77-F1
#
_cell.length_a   1.000
_cell.length_b   1.000
_cell.length_c   1.000
_cell.angle_alpha   90.00
_cell.angle_beta   90.00
_cell.angle_gamma   90.00
#
_symmetry.space_group_name_H-M   'P 1'
#
loop_
_entity.id
_entity.type
_entity.pdbx_description
1 polymer ?
#
loop_
_entity_poly.entity_id
_entity_poly.type
_entity_poly.pdbx_seq_one_letter_code
_entity_poly.pdbx_strand_id
1 'polypeptide(L)'
;MIIRIQQVLTVSGFLDSVKLRFGDIEGLRAYVKSHPRDVTAKLDMEDFEFYLGRPELSHEKMERAVSLIPVTAKALSMFTKQRLALLQTLGDKSFESVRKLANHLGRDVHNVYEDLQLFRKLGLVDFDRGPRNSRIPRLLADSINVIPGHSNPKATRS
;
A
#
# COMPACT_ATOMS: atom_id res chain seq x y z
N MET A 1 7.84 16.42 -5.86
CA MET A 1 7.71 15.09 -6.49
C MET A 1 7.36 14.09 -5.41
N ILE A 2 6.39 13.21 -5.65
CA ILE A 2 5.90 12.24 -4.66
C ILE A 2 5.96 10.84 -5.27
N ILE A 3 6.34 9.84 -4.47
CA ILE A 3 6.12 8.43 -4.78
C ILE A 3 4.73 8.08 -4.27
N ARG A 4 3.83 7.74 -5.18
CA ARG A 4 2.48 7.24 -4.88
C ARG A 4 2.48 5.73 -5.03
N ILE A 5 2.09 5.04 -3.96
CA ILE A 5 1.85 3.60 -3.97
C ILE A 5 0.35 3.40 -4.05
N GLN A 6 -0.11 2.57 -4.97
CA GLN A 6 -1.54 2.36 -5.22
C GLN A 6 -1.92 0.89 -5.16
N GLN A 7 -3.16 0.66 -4.77
CA GLN A 7 -3.83 -0.64 -4.76
C GLN A 7 -5.14 -0.52 -5.54
N VAL A 8 -5.44 -1.51 -6.37
CA VAL A 8 -6.69 -1.68 -7.10
C VAL A 8 -7.50 -2.77 -6.42
N LEU A 9 -8.66 -2.39 -5.89
CA LEU A 9 -9.55 -3.30 -5.17
C LEU A 9 -11.01 -2.99 -5.49
N THR A 10 -11.91 -3.88 -5.13
CA THR A 10 -13.34 -3.56 -5.22
C THR A 10 -13.70 -2.58 -4.11
N VAL A 11 -14.73 -1.76 -4.35
CA VAL A 11 -15.28 -0.88 -3.31
C VAL A 11 -15.66 -1.68 -2.06
N SER A 12 -16.28 -2.85 -2.21
CA SER A 12 -16.60 -3.73 -1.07
C SER A 12 -15.35 -4.13 -0.27
N GLY A 13 -14.28 -4.54 -0.97
CA GLY A 13 -13.02 -4.91 -0.34
C GLY A 13 -12.35 -3.74 0.36
N PHE A 14 -12.47 -2.53 -0.20
CA PHE A 14 -12.02 -1.31 0.45
C PHE A 14 -12.79 -1.04 1.75
N LEU A 15 -14.13 -1.05 1.69
CA LEU A 15 -14.98 -0.82 2.86
C LEU A 15 -14.69 -1.85 3.97
N ASP A 16 -14.54 -3.13 3.62
CA ASP A 16 -14.19 -4.19 4.57
C ASP A 16 -12.80 -3.96 5.18
N SER A 17 -11.82 -3.52 4.38
CA SER A 17 -10.48 -3.23 4.87
C SER A 17 -10.47 -2.06 5.88
N VAL A 18 -11.29 -1.04 5.65
CA VAL A 18 -11.42 0.11 6.56
C VAL A 18 -12.13 -0.31 7.84
N LYS A 19 -13.24 -1.05 7.75
CA LYS A 19 -13.95 -1.61 8.91
C LYS A 19 -13.03 -2.51 9.75
N LEU A 20 -12.21 -3.33 9.11
CA LEU A 20 -11.26 -4.18 9.84
C LEU A 20 -10.20 -3.36 10.60
N ARG A 21 -9.74 -2.26 10.02
CA ARG A 21 -8.68 -1.41 10.60
C ARG A 21 -9.19 -0.45 11.66
N PHE A 22 -10.38 0.10 11.49
CA PHE A 22 -10.89 1.22 12.28
C PHE A 22 -12.26 0.94 12.94
N GLY A 23 -12.88 -0.20 12.67
CA GLY A 23 -14.21 -0.57 13.14
C GLY A 23 -15.31 -0.03 12.23
N ASP A 24 -15.50 1.28 12.27
CA ASP A 24 -16.53 2.01 11.53
C ASP A 24 -16.04 3.41 11.09
N ILE A 25 -16.95 4.20 10.51
CA ILE A 25 -16.63 5.56 10.06
C ILE A 25 -16.26 6.50 11.22
N GLU A 26 -16.87 6.33 12.40
CA GLU A 26 -16.56 7.16 13.57
C GLU A 26 -15.16 6.84 14.10
N GLY A 27 -14.77 5.57 14.10
CA GLY A 27 -13.42 5.12 14.43
C GLY A 27 -12.38 5.71 13.46
N LEU A 28 -12.65 5.70 12.15
CA LEU A 28 -11.77 6.33 11.17
C LEU A 28 -11.68 7.84 11.36
N ARG A 29 -12.82 8.52 11.61
CA ARG A 29 -12.86 9.96 11.87
C ARG A 29 -12.07 10.34 13.12
N ALA A 30 -12.19 9.56 14.19
CA ALA A 30 -11.39 9.74 15.42
C ALA A 30 -9.89 9.52 15.18
N TYR A 31 -9.54 8.52 14.35
CA TYR A 31 -8.16 8.28 13.95
C TYR A 31 -7.58 9.46 13.16
N VAL A 32 -8.29 9.94 12.12
CA VAL A 32 -7.87 11.08 11.31
C VAL A 32 -7.70 12.35 12.15
N LYS A 33 -8.62 12.58 13.10
CA LYS A 33 -8.55 13.72 14.04
C LYS A 33 -7.29 13.66 14.92
N SER A 34 -6.92 12.47 15.41
CA SER A 34 -5.72 12.27 16.23
C SER A 34 -4.42 12.20 15.41
N HIS A 35 -4.51 11.90 14.11
CA HIS A 35 -3.38 11.77 13.18
C HIS A 35 -3.51 12.71 11.97
N PRO A 36 -3.54 14.04 12.17
CA PRO A 36 -3.86 15.00 11.11
C PRO A 36 -2.80 15.07 9.99
N ARG A 37 -1.64 14.43 10.16
CA ARG A 37 -0.58 14.33 9.15
C ARG A 37 -0.67 13.07 8.30
N ASP A 38 -1.53 12.12 8.66
CA ASP A 38 -1.79 10.93 7.84
C ASP A 38 -2.73 11.30 6.69
N VAL A 39 -2.13 11.69 5.57
CA VAL A 39 -2.87 12.09 4.36
C VAL A 39 -3.63 10.91 3.77
N THR A 40 -3.07 9.69 3.84
CA THR A 40 -3.73 8.48 3.33
C THR A 40 -4.98 8.13 4.12
N ALA A 41 -4.97 8.28 5.45
CA ALA A 41 -6.16 8.07 6.26
C ALA A 41 -7.27 9.11 5.97
N LYS A 42 -6.91 10.35 5.62
CA LYS A 42 -7.88 11.36 5.20
C LYS A 42 -8.56 11.00 3.88
N LEU A 43 -7.77 10.56 2.89
CA LEU A 43 -8.30 10.09 1.61
C LEU A 43 -9.16 8.85 1.80
N ASP A 44 -8.71 7.88 2.60
CA ASP A 44 -9.50 6.69 2.96
C ASP A 44 -10.83 7.11 3.62
N MET A 45 -10.85 8.18 4.43
CA MET A 45 -12.08 8.68 5.06
C MET A 45 -13.05 9.29 4.05
N GLU A 46 -12.54 10.14 3.15
CA GLU A 46 -13.35 10.75 2.07
C GLU A 46 -13.95 9.67 1.15
N ASP A 47 -13.13 8.69 0.74
CA ASP A 47 -13.58 7.57 -0.07
C ASP A 47 -14.62 6.71 0.68
N PHE A 48 -14.39 6.42 1.96
CA PHE A 48 -15.32 5.61 2.75
C PHE A 48 -16.68 6.30 2.90
N GLU A 49 -16.71 7.59 3.22
CA GLU A 49 -17.95 8.36 3.30
C GLU A 49 -18.68 8.39 1.95
N PHE A 50 -17.93 8.52 0.85
CA PHE A 50 -18.48 8.49 -0.49
C PHE A 50 -19.13 7.14 -0.83
N TYR A 51 -18.43 6.02 -0.59
CA TYR A 51 -18.92 4.70 -0.99
C TYR A 51 -19.93 4.08 -0.02
N LEU A 52 -19.91 4.44 1.26
CA LEU A 52 -20.85 3.90 2.25
C LEU A 52 -22.32 4.19 1.87
N GLY A 53 -22.58 5.35 1.25
CA GLY A 53 -23.91 5.73 0.77
C GLY A 53 -24.29 5.18 -0.62
N ARG A 54 -23.44 4.35 -1.25
CA ARG A 54 -23.58 3.91 -2.64
C ARG A 54 -23.37 2.39 -2.80
N PRO A 55 -24.24 1.55 -2.21
CA PRO A 55 -24.09 0.10 -2.25
C PRO A 55 -24.06 -0.49 -3.67
N GLU A 56 -24.66 0.20 -4.65
CA GLU A 56 -24.62 -0.17 -6.07
C GLU A 56 -23.21 -0.22 -6.65
N LEU A 57 -22.25 0.50 -6.06
CA LEU A 57 -20.85 0.52 -6.51
C LEU A 57 -19.99 -0.60 -5.90
N SER A 58 -20.56 -1.50 -5.09
CA SER A 58 -19.80 -2.48 -4.31
C SER A 58 -18.80 -3.32 -5.11
N HIS A 59 -19.15 -3.66 -6.36
CA HIS A 59 -18.31 -4.48 -7.24
C HIS A 59 -17.37 -3.66 -8.14
N GLU A 60 -17.55 -2.34 -8.19
CA GLU A 60 -16.69 -1.46 -8.99
C GLU A 60 -15.27 -1.48 -8.46
N LYS A 61 -14.32 -1.35 -9.38
CA LYS A 61 -12.89 -1.24 -9.04
C LYS A 61 -12.57 0.22 -8.71
N MET A 62 -11.78 0.42 -7.67
CA MET A 62 -11.24 1.72 -7.29
C MET A 62 -9.73 1.67 -7.13
N GLU A 63 -9.09 2.81 -7.39
CA GLU A 63 -7.68 3.02 -7.08
C GLU A 63 -7.52 3.71 -5.72
N ARG A 64 -6.93 2.98 -4.77
CA ARG A 64 -6.65 3.48 -3.43
C ARG A 64 -5.17 3.83 -3.29
N ALA A 65 -4.87 5.01 -2.74
CA ALA A 65 -3.51 5.36 -2.37
C ALA A 65 -3.16 4.72 -1.01
N VAL A 66 -2.21 3.78 -1.01
CA VAL A 66 -1.74 3.10 0.21
C VAL A 66 -0.61 3.86 0.90
N SER A 67 0.17 4.64 0.13
CA SER A 67 1.22 5.49 0.68
C SER A 67 1.53 6.66 -0.25
N LEU A 68 1.87 7.80 0.36
CA LEU A 68 2.33 9.01 -0.31
C LEU A 68 3.66 9.44 0.32
N ILE A 69 4.76 9.24 -0.40
CA ILE A 69 6.11 9.42 0.13
C ILE A 69 6.78 10.58 -0.60
N PRO A 70 7.18 11.67 0.08
CA PRO A 70 8.00 12.70 -0.54
C PRO A 70 9.28 12.10 -1.12
N VAL A 71 9.61 12.44 -2.36
CA VAL A 71 10.87 11.97 -2.94
C VAL A 71 12.04 12.62 -2.21
N THR A 72 12.78 11.78 -1.50
CA THR A 72 14.02 12.12 -0.78
C THR A 72 15.07 11.05 -1.08
N ALA A 73 16.35 11.34 -0.84
CA ALA A 73 17.41 10.33 -0.99
C ALA A 73 17.13 9.07 -0.16
N LYS A 74 16.57 9.24 1.05
CA LYS A 74 16.15 8.13 1.93
C LYS A 74 14.98 7.33 1.36
N ALA A 75 14.01 7.99 0.73
CA ALA A 75 12.89 7.28 0.09
C ALA A 75 13.37 6.50 -1.15
N LEU A 76 14.23 7.11 -1.97
CA LEU A 76 14.79 6.46 -3.16
C LEU A 76 15.69 5.28 -2.81
N SER A 77 16.44 5.34 -1.70
CA SER A 77 17.26 4.21 -1.24
C SER A 77 16.44 2.99 -0.79
N MET A 78 15.12 3.13 -0.63
CA MET A 78 14.22 1.98 -0.41
C MET A 78 13.97 1.18 -1.68
N PHE A 79 14.23 1.74 -2.86
CA PHE A 79 13.97 1.13 -4.17
C PHE A 79 15.27 0.76 -4.88
N THR A 80 16.17 0.06 -4.19
CA THR A 80 17.39 -0.49 -4.80
C THR A 80 17.06 -1.56 -5.84
N LYS A 81 17.99 -1.87 -6.75
CA LYS A 81 17.81 -2.94 -7.75
C LYS A 81 17.38 -4.29 -7.13
N GLN A 82 17.99 -4.67 -6.00
CA GLN A 82 17.65 -5.91 -5.30
C GLN A 82 16.24 -5.88 -4.69
N ARG A 83 15.84 -4.73 -4.15
CA ARG A 83 14.52 -4.51 -3.55
C ARG A 83 13.41 -4.46 -4.62
N LEU A 84 13.67 -3.83 -5.76
CA LEU A 84 12.77 -3.84 -6.90
C LEU A 84 12.62 -5.26 -7.48
N ALA A 85 13.70 -6.03 -7.58
CA ALA A 85 13.64 -7.44 -8.00
C ALA A 85 12.81 -8.30 -7.03
N LEU A 86 12.90 -8.04 -5.72
CA LEU A 86 12.05 -8.68 -4.71
C LEU A 86 10.56 -8.38 -4.94
N LEU A 87 10.20 -7.11 -5.20
CA LEU A 87 8.81 -6.73 -5.50
C LEU A 87 8.32 -7.36 -6.81
N GLN A 88 9.14 -7.32 -7.86
CA GLN A 88 8.84 -7.96 -9.14
C GLN A 88 8.57 -9.47 -8.95
N THR A 89 9.45 -10.16 -8.21
CA THR A 89 9.30 -11.59 -7.93
C THR A 89 8.00 -11.91 -7.19
N LEU A 90 7.57 -11.04 -6.26
CA LEU A 90 6.30 -11.19 -5.55
C LEU A 90 5.08 -10.89 -6.42
N GLY A 91 5.23 -10.02 -7.43
CA GLY A 91 4.19 -9.76 -8.44
C GLY A 91 4.04 -10.93 -9.42
N ASP A 92 5.15 -11.57 -9.78
CA ASP A 92 5.16 -12.67 -10.76
C ASP A 92 4.74 -14.02 -10.14
N LYS A 93 5.01 -14.23 -8.84
CA LYS A 93 4.81 -15.52 -8.19
C LYS A 93 4.49 -15.41 -6.70
N SER A 94 3.60 -16.28 -6.23
CA SER A 94 3.34 -16.46 -4.81
C SER A 94 4.32 -17.45 -4.14
N PHE A 95 4.64 -17.19 -2.87
CA PHE A 95 5.54 -18.04 -2.08
C PHE A 95 4.92 -18.45 -0.76
N GLU A 96 5.11 -19.69 -0.34
CA GLU A 96 4.56 -20.24 0.91
C GLU A 96 5.28 -19.75 2.18
N SER A 97 6.43 -19.08 2.03
CA SER A 97 7.14 -18.48 3.15
C SER A 97 8.24 -17.53 2.70
N VAL A 98 8.67 -16.64 3.60
CA VAL A 98 9.88 -15.82 3.42
C VAL A 98 11.11 -16.65 3.10
N ARG A 99 11.27 -17.84 3.71
CA ARG A 99 12.40 -18.74 3.44
C ARG A 99 12.40 -19.24 2.00
N LYS A 100 11.25 -19.67 1.48
CA LYS A 100 11.13 -20.12 0.09
C LYS A 100 11.41 -18.99 -0.90
N LEU A 101 10.94 -17.78 -0.60
CA LEU A 101 11.24 -16.59 -1.38
C LEU A 101 12.75 -16.27 -1.39
N ALA A 102 13.38 -16.27 -0.22
CA ALA A 102 14.81 -16.01 -0.08
C ALA A 102 15.67 -17.03 -0.85
N ASN A 103 15.34 -18.32 -0.73
CA ASN A 103 15.99 -19.39 -1.48
C ASN A 103 15.84 -19.20 -2.99
N HIS A 104 14.65 -18.79 -3.46
CA HIS A 104 14.41 -18.53 -4.87
C HIS A 104 15.24 -17.34 -5.40
N LEU A 105 15.39 -16.30 -4.58
CA LEU A 105 16.21 -15.13 -4.90
C LEU A 105 17.72 -15.39 -4.76
N GLY A 106 18.13 -16.53 -4.19
CA GLY A 106 19.53 -16.78 -3.82
C GLY A 106 20.05 -15.79 -2.77
N ARG A 107 19.18 -15.30 -1.88
CA ARG A 107 19.51 -14.29 -0.86
C ARG A 107 19.38 -14.87 0.55
N ASP A 108 20.10 -14.26 1.48
CA ASP A 108 19.95 -14.57 2.90
C ASP A 108 18.51 -14.26 3.40
N VAL A 109 17.98 -15.15 4.23
CA VAL A 109 16.59 -15.10 4.72
C VAL A 109 16.35 -13.90 5.61
N HIS A 110 17.32 -13.54 6.46
CA HIS A 110 17.20 -12.40 7.36
C HIS A 110 17.15 -11.09 6.55
N ASN A 111 18.05 -10.93 5.57
CA ASN A 111 18.06 -9.75 4.69
C ASN A 111 16.76 -9.60 3.88
N VAL A 112 16.22 -10.70 3.35
CA VAL A 112 14.92 -10.67 2.65
C VAL A 112 13.79 -10.32 3.61
N TYR A 113 13.80 -10.85 4.83
CA TYR A 113 12.80 -10.50 5.84
C TYR A 113 12.85 -9.01 6.20
N GLU A 114 14.04 -8.43 6.37
CA GLU A 114 14.20 -7.00 6.66
C GLU A 114 13.67 -6.12 5.53
N ASP A 115 13.96 -6.46 4.27
CA ASP A 115 13.41 -5.76 3.10
C ASP A 115 11.87 -5.84 3.07
N LEU A 116 11.29 -7.02 3.37
CA LEU A 116 9.84 -7.18 3.44
C LEU A 116 9.23 -6.38 4.61
N GLN A 117 9.91 -6.27 5.75
CA GLN A 117 9.47 -5.41 6.86
C GLN A 117 9.50 -3.94 6.47
N LEU A 118 10.50 -3.50 5.73
CA LEU A 118 10.55 -2.15 5.17
C LEU A 118 9.35 -1.90 4.25
N PHE A 119 9.09 -2.82 3.32
CA PHE A 119 7.96 -2.72 2.39
C PHE A 119 6.60 -2.77 3.10
N ARG A 120 6.47 -3.54 4.16
CA ARG A 120 5.27 -3.57 4.98
C ARG A 120 4.96 -2.22 5.62
N LYS A 121 5.98 -1.51 6.11
CA LYS A 121 5.82 -0.15 6.64
C LYS A 121 5.35 0.85 5.56
N LEU A 122 5.61 0.56 4.29
CA LEU A 122 5.17 1.37 3.15
C LEU A 122 3.82 0.93 2.58
N GLY A 123 3.18 -0.11 3.14
CA GLY A 123 1.93 -0.67 2.62
C GLY A 123 2.08 -1.44 1.31
N LEU A 124 3.31 -1.76 0.88
CA LEU A 124 3.57 -2.51 -0.34
C LEU A 124 3.32 -4.01 -0.16
N VAL A 125 3.60 -4.53 1.03
CA VAL A 125 3.59 -5.96 1.33
C VAL A 125 2.88 -6.20 2.67
N ASP A 126 2.21 -7.34 2.82
CA ASP A 126 1.81 -7.85 4.13
C ASP A 126 2.15 -9.34 4.26
N PHE A 127 1.86 -9.91 5.43
CA PHE A 127 2.10 -11.31 5.73
C PHE A 127 0.81 -12.05 6.12
N ASP A 128 0.45 -13.05 5.34
CA ASP A 128 -0.54 -14.02 5.78
C ASP A 128 0.12 -15.01 6.77
N ARG A 129 -0.72 -15.60 7.62
CA ARG A 129 -0.32 -16.74 8.46
C ARG A 129 -0.33 -18.00 7.62
N GLY A 130 0.82 -18.64 7.50
CA GLY A 130 0.99 -19.94 6.86
C GLY A 130 1.10 -21.11 7.85
N PRO A 131 1.29 -22.33 7.33
CA PRO A 131 1.49 -23.52 8.14
C PRO A 131 2.64 -23.34 9.14
N ARG A 132 2.48 -23.89 10.35
CA ARG A 132 3.49 -23.82 11.43
C ARG A 132 3.94 -22.38 11.75
N ASN A 133 3.01 -21.42 11.73
CA ASN A 133 3.27 -19.99 11.96
C ASN A 133 4.28 -19.37 10.99
N SER A 134 4.45 -19.95 9.80
CA SER A 134 5.22 -19.32 8.75
C SER A 134 4.56 -18.02 8.30
N ARG A 135 5.37 -17.06 7.84
CA ARG A 135 4.89 -15.80 7.27
C ARG A 135 4.93 -15.90 5.75
N ILE A 136 3.76 -15.78 5.13
CA ILE A 136 3.57 -15.83 3.69
C ILE A 136 3.57 -14.38 3.19
N PRO A 137 4.61 -13.90 2.48
CA PRO A 137 4.62 -12.53 1.98
C PRO A 137 3.64 -12.37 0.81
N ARG A 138 2.84 -11.30 0.85
CA ARG A 138 1.90 -10.90 -0.21
C ARG A 138 2.19 -9.48 -0.66
N LEU A 139 2.27 -9.28 -1.97
CA LEU A 139 2.26 -7.93 -2.55
C LEU A 139 0.84 -7.37 -2.46
N LEU A 140 0.67 -6.22 -1.83
CA LEU A 140 -0.61 -5.50 -1.73
C LEU A 140 -0.75 -4.42 -2.79
N ALA A 141 0.37 -3.83 -3.24
CA ALA A 141 0.36 -2.71 -4.16
C ALA A 141 0.41 -3.20 -5.62
N ASP A 142 -0.43 -2.59 -6.45
CA ASP A 142 -0.50 -2.85 -7.89
C ASP A 142 0.43 -1.93 -8.68
N SER A 143 0.72 -0.73 -8.16
CA SER A 143 1.65 0.19 -8.82
C SER A 143 2.40 1.12 -7.87
N ILE A 144 3.57 1.55 -8.32
CA ILE A 144 4.43 2.56 -7.69
C ILE A 144 4.70 3.62 -8.75
N ASN A 145 4.14 4.81 -8.55
CA ASN A 145 4.23 5.91 -9.49
C ASN A 145 5.05 7.05 -8.89
N VAL A 146 5.98 7.61 -9.66
CA VAL A 146 6.66 8.85 -9.30
C VAL A 146 5.94 9.99 -10.00
N ILE A 147 5.33 10.89 -9.22
CA ILE A 147 4.55 12.02 -9.72
C ILE A 147 5.42 13.28 -9.61
N PRO A 148 5.94 13.81 -10.73
CA PRO A 148 6.60 15.11 -10.77
C PRO A 148 5.64 16.16 -10.22
N GLY A 149 6.12 17.01 -9.30
CA GLY A 149 5.24 18.02 -8.73
C GLY A 149 5.16 19.21 -9.66
N HIS A 150 4.25 19.21 -10.64
CA HIS A 150 3.64 20.40 -11.27
C HIS A 150 2.34 20.00 -12.00
N SER A 151 1.19 20.30 -11.40
CA SER A 151 -0.01 20.68 -12.15
C SER A 151 -0.82 21.65 -11.30
N ASN A 152 -0.49 22.94 -11.41
CA ASN A 152 -1.40 24.00 -11.01
C ASN A 152 -2.21 24.36 -12.28
N PRO A 153 -3.49 23.98 -12.43
CA PRO A 153 -4.28 24.34 -13.60
C PRO A 153 -4.75 25.81 -13.59
N LYS A 154 -4.24 26.66 -12.70
CA LYS A 154 -4.62 28.08 -12.58
C LYS A 154 -3.60 29.08 -13.15
N ALA A 155 -2.85 28.70 -14.18
CA ALA A 155 -1.99 29.64 -14.91
C ALA A 155 -2.32 29.61 -16.42
N THR A 156 -3.57 29.88 -16.77
CA THR A 156 -3.99 30.23 -18.14
C THR A 156 -5.38 30.86 -18.11
N ARG A 157 -5.54 31.92 -17.30
CA ARG A 157 -6.55 32.96 -17.53
C ARG A 157 -5.98 34.28 -17.04
N SER A 158 -5.38 35.01 -17.96
CA SER A 158 -5.16 36.45 -17.92
C SER A 158 -5.44 36.94 -19.33
#